data_AF-A0A402ALP8-F1
#
_entry.id   AF-A0A402ALP8-F1
#
_cell.length_a   1.000
_cell.length_b   1.000
_cell.length_c   1.000
_cell.angle_alpha   90.00
_cell.angle_beta   90.00
_cell.angle_gamma   90.00
#
_symmetry.space_group_name_H-M   'P 1'
#
loop_
_entity.id
_entity.type
_entity.pdbx_description
1 polymer ?
#
loop_
_entity_poly.entity_id
_entity_poly.type
_entity_poly.pdbx_seq_one_letter_code
_entity_poly.pdbx_strand_id
1 'polypeptide(L)'
;MRDAINFLCEYAIDNGYNLRFALEPKPNEPRSDTYFATIGHMLAFIYTLDHPEMIGVNPEVAHEHMSGLNFVHGVAQALEAGKLFHIDLNDQKGPRYDQDLRFGSENIKSMFFLVRLLENNGYSGPRHFDAHAYRTEDEQGVWDFAAGCMRTYNILREKARRFDADPAVQELLATVNGGNSEHISWLGEVRNGYSKELANKLKEADFNPTALGQRGYQYEKLDQMAIEHILGIR
;
A
#
# COMPACT_ATOMS: atom_id res chain seq x y z
N MET A 1 -23.51 -12.31 2.56
CA MET A 1 -22.58 -11.26 2.08
C MET A 1 -22.63 -11.18 0.57
N ARG A 2 -22.22 -12.22 -0.18
CA ARG A 2 -22.29 -12.26 -1.66
C ARG A 2 -23.63 -11.78 -2.22
N ASP A 3 -24.71 -12.46 -1.87
CA ASP A 3 -26.04 -12.17 -2.41
C ASP A 3 -26.49 -10.74 -2.11
N ALA A 4 -26.14 -10.22 -0.94
CA ALA A 4 -26.44 -8.84 -0.56
C ALA A 4 -25.67 -7.82 -1.41
N ILE A 5 -24.38 -8.04 -1.66
CA ILE A 5 -23.58 -7.15 -2.50
C ILE A 5 -24.04 -7.21 -3.96
N ASN A 6 -24.28 -8.42 -4.49
CA ASN A 6 -24.80 -8.59 -5.84
C ASN A 6 -26.15 -7.86 -6.00
N PHE A 7 -27.06 -8.01 -5.02
CA PHE A 7 -28.33 -7.29 -5.01
C PHE A 7 -28.14 -5.76 -5.00
N LEU A 8 -27.21 -5.23 -4.20
CA LEU A 8 -26.92 -3.79 -4.16
C LEU A 8 -26.30 -3.27 -5.46
N CYS A 9 -25.50 -4.08 -6.15
CA CYS A 9 -24.98 -3.74 -7.48
C CYS A 9 -26.13 -3.61 -8.49
N GLU A 10 -26.98 -4.63 -8.57
CA GLU A 10 -28.15 -4.64 -9.45
C GLU A 10 -29.06 -3.45 -9.18
N TYR A 11 -29.32 -3.15 -7.90
CA TYR A 11 -30.09 -1.98 -7.51
C TYR A 11 -29.47 -0.67 -7.99
N ALA A 12 -28.15 -0.50 -7.84
CA ALA A 12 -27.45 0.70 -8.29
C ALA A 12 -27.47 0.83 -9.83
N ILE A 13 -27.33 -0.29 -10.55
CA ILE A 13 -27.40 -0.36 -12.01
C ILE A 13 -28.81 0.03 -12.50
N ASP A 14 -29.85 -0.61 -11.96
CA ASP A 14 -31.25 -0.39 -12.34
C ASP A 14 -31.69 1.06 -12.12
N ASN A 15 -31.21 1.68 -11.04
CA ASN A 15 -31.50 3.08 -10.72
C ASN A 15 -30.56 4.09 -11.41
N GLY A 16 -29.61 3.64 -12.23
CA GLY A 16 -28.67 4.51 -12.95
C GLY A 16 -27.71 5.29 -12.04
N TYR A 17 -27.40 4.77 -10.85
CA TYR A 17 -26.46 5.40 -9.94
C TYR A 17 -25.02 5.12 -10.37
N ASN A 18 -24.23 6.18 -10.54
CA ASN A 18 -22.81 6.07 -10.83
C ASN A 18 -22.00 5.82 -9.54
N LEU A 19 -22.26 4.69 -8.88
CA LEU A 19 -21.61 4.28 -7.65
C LEU A 19 -20.60 3.15 -7.88
N ARG A 20 -19.55 3.18 -7.05
CA ARG A 20 -18.65 2.04 -6.82
C ARG A 20 -18.72 1.71 -5.33
N PHE A 21 -18.62 0.44 -4.98
CA PHE A 21 -18.61 0.01 -3.58
C PHE A 21 -17.18 -0.35 -3.16
N ALA A 22 -16.75 0.16 -2.00
CA ALA A 22 -15.46 -0.16 -1.42
C ALA A 22 -15.68 -0.93 -0.11
N LEU A 23 -15.16 -2.16 -0.03
CA LEU A 23 -15.29 -3.03 1.13
C LEU A 23 -14.11 -2.84 2.07
N GLU A 24 -14.41 -2.67 3.35
CA GLU A 24 -13.40 -2.39 4.37
C GLU A 24 -13.08 -3.65 5.18
N PRO A 25 -11.85 -4.18 5.07
CA PRO A 25 -11.41 -5.30 5.91
C PRO A 25 -11.03 -4.80 7.31
N LYS A 26 -11.43 -5.57 8.33
CA LYS A 26 -11.01 -5.40 9.71
C LYS A 26 -10.84 -6.78 10.36
N PRO A 27 -9.74 -7.07 11.07
CA PRO A 27 -9.50 -8.43 11.55
C PRO A 27 -10.37 -8.84 12.74
N ASN A 28 -10.60 -7.91 13.66
CA ASN A 28 -11.37 -8.11 14.89
C ASN A 28 -11.90 -6.76 15.40
N GLU A 29 -12.67 -6.81 16.48
CA GLU A 29 -13.35 -5.67 17.12
C GLU A 29 -14.53 -5.13 16.28
N PRO A 30 -15.79 -5.23 16.77
CA PRO A 30 -16.22 -5.75 18.07
C PRO A 30 -16.32 -7.28 18.15
N ARG A 31 -16.14 -8.00 17.04
CA ARG A 31 -16.12 -9.48 17.01
C ARG A 31 -14.68 -9.98 17.20
N SER A 32 -14.49 -11.15 17.83
CA SER A 32 -13.15 -11.73 18.00
C SER A 32 -12.45 -11.96 16.66
N ASP A 33 -13.23 -12.38 15.67
CA ASP A 33 -12.79 -12.68 14.31
C ASP A 33 -13.89 -12.19 13.37
N THR A 34 -13.56 -11.18 12.58
CA THR A 34 -14.46 -10.66 11.55
C THR A 34 -14.22 -11.41 10.24
N TYR A 35 -15.28 -11.69 9.49
CA TYR A 35 -15.12 -12.25 8.15
C TYR A 35 -14.35 -11.28 7.25
N PHE A 36 -13.50 -11.82 6.38
CA PHE A 36 -12.69 -11.02 5.45
C PHE A 36 -11.73 -10.05 6.17
N ALA A 37 -10.95 -10.62 7.08
CA ALA A 37 -10.11 -9.92 8.05
C ALA A 37 -9.04 -8.98 7.48
N THR A 38 -8.63 -9.14 6.22
CA THR A 38 -7.52 -8.39 5.62
C THR A 38 -7.81 -8.04 4.17
N ILE A 39 -7.01 -7.14 3.60
CA ILE A 39 -7.08 -6.75 2.18
C ILE A 39 -7.11 -7.98 1.27
N GLY A 40 -6.23 -8.96 1.51
CA GLY A 40 -6.14 -10.17 0.70
C GLY A 40 -7.43 -11.00 0.72
N HIS A 41 -8.08 -11.13 1.88
CA HIS A 41 -9.36 -11.85 1.98
C HIS A 41 -10.46 -11.14 1.19
N MET A 42 -10.52 -9.81 1.26
CA MET A 42 -11.50 -9.02 0.50
C MET A 42 -11.24 -9.11 -1.00
N LEU A 43 -9.99 -8.99 -1.46
CA LEU A 43 -9.65 -9.13 -2.87
C LEU A 43 -10.10 -10.49 -3.42
N ALA A 44 -9.80 -11.58 -2.71
CA ALA A 44 -10.24 -12.93 -3.12
C ALA A 44 -11.77 -13.05 -3.21
N PHE A 45 -12.49 -12.45 -2.25
CA PHE A 45 -13.94 -12.45 -2.26
C PHE A 45 -14.53 -11.61 -3.41
N ILE A 46 -13.98 -10.42 -3.68
CA ILE A 46 -14.46 -9.51 -4.72
C ILE A 46 -14.52 -10.20 -6.09
N TYR A 47 -13.50 -10.96 -6.46
CA TYR A 47 -13.44 -11.65 -7.76
C TYR A 47 -14.47 -12.77 -7.94
N THR A 48 -15.26 -13.08 -6.92
CA THR A 48 -16.31 -14.11 -6.99
C THR A 48 -17.72 -13.51 -7.10
N LEU A 49 -17.85 -12.18 -7.08
CA LEU A 49 -19.13 -11.45 -7.19
C LEU A 49 -19.61 -11.36 -8.65
N ASP A 50 -20.86 -10.97 -8.86
CA ASP A 50 -21.45 -10.88 -10.21
C ASP A 50 -20.91 -9.65 -10.98
N HIS A 51 -20.66 -8.56 -10.26
CA HIS A 51 -20.11 -7.30 -10.77
C HIS A 51 -18.78 -6.94 -10.09
N PRO A 52 -17.72 -7.76 -10.21
CA PRO A 52 -16.48 -7.52 -9.49
C PRO A 52 -15.86 -6.17 -9.84
N GLU A 53 -16.05 -5.65 -11.06
CA GLU A 53 -15.61 -4.32 -11.51
C GLU A 53 -16.22 -3.14 -10.74
N MET A 54 -17.43 -3.30 -10.17
CA MET A 54 -18.08 -2.28 -9.34
C MET A 54 -17.57 -2.27 -7.90
N ILE A 55 -16.79 -3.29 -7.52
CA ILE A 55 -16.36 -3.50 -6.13
C ILE A 55 -14.84 -3.40 -6.02
N GLY A 56 -14.40 -2.66 -5.01
CA GLY A 56 -13.01 -2.53 -4.60
C GLY A 56 -12.88 -2.62 -3.09
N VAL A 57 -11.72 -2.23 -2.58
CA VAL A 57 -11.41 -2.18 -1.15
C VAL A 57 -11.31 -0.74 -0.66
N ASN A 58 -11.64 -0.57 0.62
CA ASN A 58 -11.34 0.59 1.46
C ASN A 58 -10.43 0.13 2.61
N PRO A 59 -9.12 -0.04 2.39
CA PRO A 59 -8.24 -0.52 3.44
C PRO A 59 -7.90 0.61 4.42
N GLU A 60 -7.76 0.26 5.69
CA GLU A 60 -7.38 1.17 6.76
C GLU A 60 -6.03 0.77 7.38
N VAL A 61 -5.19 1.78 7.68
CA VAL A 61 -3.85 1.57 8.27
C VAL A 61 -3.92 0.73 9.55
N ALA A 62 -4.78 1.10 10.50
CA ALA A 62 -4.85 0.43 11.79
C ALA A 62 -5.29 -1.03 11.66
N HIS A 63 -6.29 -1.32 10.83
CA HIS A 63 -6.83 -2.67 10.64
C HIS A 63 -5.78 -3.70 10.21
N GLU A 64 -4.89 -3.39 9.25
CA GLU A 64 -3.81 -4.31 8.87
C GLU A 64 -2.74 -4.41 9.98
N HIS A 65 -2.42 -3.29 10.65
CA HIS A 65 -1.46 -3.27 11.75
C HIS A 65 -1.96 -4.03 12.99
N MET A 66 -3.28 -4.12 13.23
CA MET A 66 -3.87 -4.96 14.27
C MET A 66 -3.54 -6.45 14.07
N SER A 67 -3.27 -6.87 12.83
CA SER A 67 -2.82 -8.23 12.49
C SER A 67 -1.29 -8.33 12.37
N GLY A 68 -0.55 -7.24 12.62
CA GLY A 68 0.90 -7.18 12.42
C GLY A 68 1.34 -7.21 10.95
N LEU A 69 0.43 -6.93 10.01
CA LEU A 69 0.72 -6.93 8.58
C LEU A 69 1.36 -5.60 8.13
N ASN A 70 2.00 -5.63 6.97
CA ASN A 70 2.55 -4.42 6.35
C ASN A 70 1.49 -3.78 5.45
N PHE A 71 0.90 -2.68 5.93
CA PHE A 71 -0.15 -1.95 5.20
C PHE A 71 0.30 -1.48 3.81
N VAL A 72 1.54 -1.01 3.67
CA VAL A 72 2.08 -0.53 2.38
C VAL A 72 2.07 -1.65 1.34
N HIS A 73 2.44 -2.87 1.73
CA HIS A 73 2.43 -4.02 0.81
C HIS A 73 1.01 -4.44 0.43
N GLY A 74 0.07 -4.43 1.38
CA GLY A 74 -1.34 -4.71 1.12
C GLY A 74 -1.97 -3.69 0.16
N VAL A 75 -1.67 -2.39 0.35
CA VAL A 75 -2.10 -1.33 -0.56
C VAL A 75 -1.48 -1.48 -1.95
N ALA A 76 -0.20 -1.86 -2.04
CA ALA A 76 0.45 -2.13 -3.32
C ALA A 76 -0.25 -3.26 -4.10
N GLN A 77 -0.65 -4.34 -3.41
CA GLN A 77 -1.43 -5.42 -4.00
C GLN A 77 -2.81 -4.94 -4.46
N ALA A 78 -3.49 -4.10 -3.68
CA ALA A 78 -4.79 -3.55 -4.07
C ALA A 78 -4.70 -2.60 -5.27
N LEU A 79 -3.62 -1.81 -5.39
CA LEU A 79 -3.32 -0.99 -6.55
C LEU A 79 -3.07 -1.85 -7.80
N GLU A 80 -2.23 -2.88 -7.69
CA GLU A 80 -1.94 -3.81 -8.78
C GLU A 80 -3.22 -4.50 -9.30
N ALA A 81 -4.11 -4.91 -8.39
CA ALA A 81 -5.39 -5.52 -8.73
C ALA A 81 -6.40 -4.54 -9.36
N GLY A 82 -6.11 -3.22 -9.36
CA GLY A 82 -7.06 -2.19 -9.78
C GLY A 82 -8.26 -2.06 -8.84
N LYS A 83 -8.09 -2.39 -7.55
CA LYS A 83 -9.17 -2.49 -6.55
C LYS A 83 -9.08 -1.49 -5.41
N LEU A 84 -8.03 -0.67 -5.32
CA LEU A 84 -7.97 0.42 -4.33
C LEU A 84 -8.95 1.55 -4.71
N PHE A 85 -10.20 1.47 -4.23
CA PHE A 85 -11.26 2.42 -4.59
C PHE A 85 -11.33 3.60 -3.62
N HIS A 86 -11.00 3.34 -2.36
CA HIS A 86 -10.90 4.31 -1.28
C HIS A 86 -9.75 3.90 -0.36
N ILE A 87 -9.41 4.72 0.63
CA ILE A 87 -8.40 4.40 1.64
C ILE A 87 -8.63 5.24 2.90
N ASP A 88 -8.47 4.60 4.05
CA ASP A 88 -8.58 5.25 5.35
C ASP A 88 -7.22 5.36 6.02
N LEU A 89 -6.90 6.60 6.42
CA LEU A 89 -5.58 7.00 6.88
C LEU A 89 -5.62 7.34 8.37
N ASN A 90 -5.06 6.46 9.18
CA ASN A 90 -4.82 6.64 10.61
C ASN A 90 -3.47 6.04 11.00
N ASP A 91 -3.27 5.68 12.26
CA ASP A 91 -2.06 5.01 12.74
C ASP A 91 -2.39 4.08 13.93
N GLN A 92 -1.48 3.16 14.24
CA GLN A 92 -1.72 2.08 15.20
C GLN A 92 -0.43 1.55 15.82
N LYS A 93 -0.46 1.22 17.13
CA LYS A 93 0.63 0.50 17.81
C LYS A 93 0.44 -1.01 17.73
N GLY A 94 0.64 -1.57 16.54
CA GLY A 94 0.65 -3.02 16.31
C GLY A 94 -0.61 -3.74 16.83
N PRO A 95 -0.52 -5.04 17.19
CA PRO A 95 -1.67 -5.85 17.58
C PRO A 95 -2.25 -5.48 18.96
N ARG A 96 -3.24 -4.57 18.98
CA ARG A 96 -3.99 -4.10 20.16
C ARG A 96 -5.42 -3.75 19.73
N TYR A 97 -6.21 -3.22 20.65
CA TYR A 97 -7.47 -2.55 20.30
C TYR A 97 -7.23 -1.48 19.23
N ASP A 98 -8.25 -1.20 18.44
CA ASP A 98 -8.17 -0.19 17.40
C ASP A 98 -8.07 1.21 18.01
N GLN A 99 -6.94 1.87 17.76
CA GLN A 99 -6.60 3.11 18.45
C GLN A 99 -7.00 4.36 17.68
N ASP A 100 -7.28 4.24 16.37
CA ASP A 100 -7.65 5.36 15.51
C ASP A 100 -6.72 6.57 15.63
N LEU A 101 -5.41 6.34 15.73
CA LEU A 101 -4.47 7.44 15.98
C LEU A 101 -4.37 8.34 14.76
N ARG A 102 -4.07 9.62 15.01
CA ARG A 102 -3.79 10.60 13.95
C ARG A 102 -2.74 10.05 12.97
N PHE A 103 -2.98 10.19 11.67
CA PHE A 103 -2.08 9.71 10.63
C PHE A 103 -0.61 10.12 10.85
N GLY A 104 0.28 9.12 10.93
CA GLY A 104 1.72 9.28 11.12
C GLY A 104 2.14 9.80 12.51
N SER A 105 1.32 9.58 13.54
CA SER A 105 1.68 9.88 14.93
C SER A 105 2.54 8.80 15.58
N GLU A 106 2.59 7.58 15.03
CA GLU A 106 3.35 6.46 15.60
C GLU A 106 4.36 5.88 14.60
N ASN A 107 3.91 5.40 13.44
CA ASN A 107 4.79 4.72 12.48
C ASN A 107 5.15 5.60 11.29
N ILE A 108 5.96 6.64 11.54
CA ILE A 108 6.30 7.64 10.51
C ILE A 108 6.98 7.06 9.26
N LYS A 109 7.78 5.99 9.43
CA LYS A 109 8.50 5.36 8.31
C LYS A 109 7.56 4.59 7.40
N SER A 110 6.65 3.80 7.96
CA SER A 110 5.63 3.12 7.16
C SER A 110 4.75 4.13 6.42
N MET A 111 4.34 5.22 7.11
CA MET A 111 3.52 6.27 6.50
C MET A 111 4.26 7.00 5.38
N PHE A 112 5.58 7.23 5.50
CA PHE A 112 6.39 7.77 4.41
C PHE A 112 6.31 6.89 3.15
N PHE A 113 6.49 5.56 3.29
CA PHE A 113 6.43 4.65 2.16
C PHE A 113 5.02 4.50 1.60
N LEU A 114 3.98 4.56 2.44
CA LEU A 114 2.58 4.61 2.00
C LEU A 114 2.33 5.84 1.13
N VAL A 115 2.68 7.03 1.60
CA VAL A 115 2.49 8.27 0.84
C VAL A 115 3.27 8.21 -0.47
N ARG A 116 4.54 7.79 -0.43
CA ARG A 116 5.34 7.59 -1.64
C ARG A 116 4.67 6.63 -2.63
N LEU A 117 4.13 5.51 -2.15
CA LEU A 117 3.43 4.53 -2.99
C LEU A 117 2.20 5.14 -3.66
N LEU A 118 1.33 5.81 -2.90
CA LEU A 118 0.09 6.41 -3.41
C LEU A 118 0.38 7.51 -4.45
N GLU A 119 1.33 8.39 -4.16
CA GLU A 119 1.67 9.51 -5.04
C GLU A 119 2.37 9.03 -6.32
N ASN A 120 3.28 8.07 -6.23
CA ASN A 120 4.00 7.54 -7.40
C ASN A 120 3.13 6.67 -8.32
N ASN A 121 2.05 6.09 -7.79
CA ASN A 121 1.08 5.32 -8.58
C ASN A 121 -0.16 6.14 -8.99
N GLY A 122 -0.14 7.46 -8.76
CA GLY A 122 -1.20 8.35 -9.23
C GLY A 122 -2.57 8.06 -8.63
N TYR A 123 -2.64 7.52 -7.40
CA TYR A 123 -3.92 7.32 -6.73
C TYR A 123 -4.67 8.66 -6.65
N SER A 124 -5.87 8.72 -7.23
CA SER A 124 -6.65 9.95 -7.40
C SER A 124 -7.86 10.03 -6.46
N GLY A 125 -8.12 8.97 -5.68
CA GLY A 125 -9.20 8.96 -4.70
C GLY A 125 -8.93 9.87 -3.49
N PRO A 126 -9.92 10.01 -2.59
CA PRO A 126 -9.77 10.77 -1.37
C PRO A 126 -8.61 10.26 -0.50
N ARG A 127 -7.99 11.19 0.23
CA ARG A 127 -7.13 10.88 1.38
C ARG A 127 -8.00 11.04 2.62
N HIS A 128 -8.82 10.04 2.90
CA HIS A 128 -9.76 10.08 4.01
C HIS A 128 -9.03 9.74 5.31
N PHE A 129 -9.32 10.50 6.36
CA PHE A 129 -8.72 10.30 7.68
C PHE A 129 -9.80 9.74 8.61
N ASP A 130 -9.89 8.43 8.71
CA ASP A 130 -10.75 7.75 9.69
C ASP A 130 -9.95 7.56 10.99
N ALA A 131 -9.98 8.59 11.84
CA ALA A 131 -9.18 8.65 13.04
C ALA A 131 -9.90 9.44 14.13
N HIS A 132 -9.47 9.25 15.37
CA HIS A 132 -9.99 9.93 16.54
C HIS A 132 -8.92 10.82 17.19
N ALA A 133 -9.32 12.04 17.57
CA ALA A 133 -8.53 12.83 18.50
C ALA A 133 -8.42 12.08 19.84
N TYR A 134 -7.36 12.33 20.60
CA TYR A 134 -7.27 11.72 21.93
C TYR A 134 -8.47 12.12 22.78
N ARG A 135 -8.99 11.17 23.56
CA ARG A 135 -10.12 11.40 24.49
C ARG A 135 -9.86 12.58 25.45
N THR A 136 -8.60 12.93 25.67
CA THR A 136 -8.16 14.01 26.57
C THR A 136 -8.22 15.40 25.95
N GLU A 137 -8.41 15.51 24.64
CA GLU A 137 -8.47 16.81 23.96
C GLU A 137 -9.77 17.56 24.26
N ASP A 138 -9.70 18.89 24.22
CA ASP A 138 -10.86 19.76 24.11
C ASP A 138 -11.21 20.02 22.63
N GLU A 139 -12.16 20.91 22.35
CA GLU A 139 -12.56 21.24 20.98
C GLU A 139 -11.39 21.76 20.14
N GLN A 140 -10.49 22.57 20.71
CA GLN A 140 -9.33 23.07 19.97
C GLN A 140 -8.37 21.92 19.61
N GLY A 141 -8.14 20.99 20.54
CA GLY A 141 -7.34 19.80 20.27
C GLY A 141 -7.92 18.91 19.17
N VAL A 142 -9.25 18.86 18.99
CA VAL A 142 -9.89 18.18 17.85
C VAL A 142 -9.55 18.88 16.52
N TRP A 143 -9.59 20.21 16.49
CA TRP A 143 -9.17 20.97 15.29
C TRP A 143 -7.69 20.80 14.98
N ASP A 144 -6.83 20.77 16.00
CA ASP A 144 -5.40 20.53 15.86
C ASP A 144 -5.12 19.10 15.35
N PHE A 145 -5.88 18.10 15.83
CA PHE A 145 -5.85 16.73 15.33
C PHE A 145 -6.16 16.67 13.83
N ALA A 146 -7.28 17.27 13.41
CA ALA A 146 -7.71 17.26 12.01
C ALA A 146 -6.69 17.96 11.10
N ALA A 147 -6.20 19.13 11.51
CA ALA A 147 -5.13 19.84 10.81
C ALA A 147 -3.84 19.01 10.75
N GLY A 148 -3.51 18.30 11.83
CA GLY A 148 -2.33 17.47 11.95
C GLY A 148 -2.34 16.29 10.97
N CYS A 149 -3.48 15.60 10.78
CA CYS A 149 -3.63 14.55 9.76
C CYS A 149 -3.21 15.05 8.36
N MET A 150 -3.83 16.14 7.90
CA MET A 150 -3.52 16.75 6.60
C MET A 150 -2.07 17.24 6.52
N ARG A 151 -1.57 17.85 7.60
CA ARG A 151 -0.21 18.37 7.65
C ARG A 151 0.83 17.26 7.51
N THR A 152 0.68 16.16 8.24
CA THR A 152 1.61 15.02 8.17
C THR A 152 1.63 14.42 6.77
N TYR A 153 0.47 14.17 6.14
CA TYR A 153 0.43 13.67 4.76
C TYR A 153 1.21 14.57 3.79
N ASN A 154 0.96 15.89 3.84
CA ASN A 154 1.60 16.84 2.95
C ASN A 154 3.13 16.95 3.17
N ILE A 155 3.60 16.85 4.41
CA ILE A 155 5.04 16.80 4.73
C ILE A 155 5.67 15.54 4.13
N LEU A 156 5.04 14.38 4.33
CA LEU A 156 5.54 13.10 3.82
C LEU A 156 5.52 13.06 2.29
N ARG A 157 4.52 13.66 1.64
CA ARG A 157 4.46 13.81 0.18
C ARG A 157 5.66 14.58 -0.36
N GLU A 158 5.97 15.73 0.23
CA GLU A 158 7.12 16.53 -0.19
C GLU A 158 8.44 15.78 0.06
N LYS A 159 8.57 15.07 1.18
CA LYS A 159 9.74 14.25 1.47
C LYS A 159 9.89 13.09 0.50
N ALA A 160 8.79 12.43 0.12
CA ALA A 160 8.80 11.37 -0.88
C ALA A 160 9.29 11.90 -2.24
N ARG A 161 8.78 13.07 -2.66
CA ARG A 161 9.23 13.75 -3.88
C ARG A 161 10.73 14.07 -3.84
N ARG A 162 11.25 14.54 -2.70
CA ARG A 162 12.70 14.81 -2.53
C ARG A 162 13.54 13.54 -2.57
N PHE A 163 13.08 12.47 -1.90
CA PHE A 163 13.73 11.16 -1.95
C PHE A 163 13.81 10.64 -3.39
N ASP A 164 12.72 10.74 -4.15
CA ASP A 164 12.69 10.30 -5.55
C ASP A 164 13.47 11.22 -6.51
N ALA A 165 13.68 12.48 -6.15
CA ALA A 165 14.50 13.41 -6.93
C ALA A 165 16.00 13.40 -6.55
N ASP A 166 16.39 12.76 -5.44
CA ASP A 166 17.77 12.75 -4.97
C ASP A 166 18.67 11.90 -5.88
N PRO A 167 19.68 12.49 -6.56
CA PRO A 167 20.56 11.76 -7.47
C PRO A 167 21.27 10.58 -6.81
N ALA A 168 21.64 10.69 -5.53
CA ALA A 168 22.30 9.61 -4.81
C ALA A 168 21.34 8.46 -4.51
N VAL A 169 20.06 8.75 -4.27
CA VAL A 169 19.02 7.72 -4.12
C VAL A 169 18.80 7.03 -5.47
N GLN A 170 18.70 7.80 -6.57
CA GLN A 170 18.51 7.25 -7.90
C GLN A 170 19.68 6.38 -8.36
N GLU A 171 20.92 6.78 -8.10
CA GLU A 171 22.12 5.98 -8.37
C GLU A 171 22.10 4.66 -7.58
N LEU A 172 21.70 4.72 -6.31
CA LEU A 172 21.61 3.53 -5.47
C LEU A 172 20.49 2.59 -5.96
N LEU A 173 19.30 3.12 -6.28
CA LEU A 173 18.20 2.35 -6.87
C LEU A 173 18.59 1.71 -8.20
N ALA A 174 19.34 2.42 -9.05
CA ALA A 174 19.87 1.86 -10.30
C ALA A 174 20.84 0.69 -10.03
N THR A 175 21.65 0.78 -8.98
CA THR A 175 22.53 -0.32 -8.55
C THR A 175 21.75 -1.52 -7.99
N VAL A 176 20.72 -1.26 -7.18
CA VAL A 176 19.84 -2.29 -6.59
C VAL A 176 19.07 -3.04 -7.68
N ASN A 177 18.44 -2.30 -8.59
CA ASN A 177 17.60 -2.86 -9.65
C ASN A 177 18.40 -3.30 -10.89
N GLY A 178 19.69 -2.94 -10.94
CA GLY A 178 20.61 -3.34 -11.99
C GLY A 178 21.14 -4.77 -11.84
N GLY A 179 22.22 -5.08 -12.56
CA GLY A 179 22.78 -6.42 -12.65
C GLY A 179 23.26 -6.75 -14.06
N ASN A 180 23.40 -8.04 -14.36
CA ASN A 180 23.75 -8.53 -15.69
C ASN A 180 22.68 -8.04 -16.71
N SER A 181 23.13 -7.33 -17.74
CA SER A 181 22.26 -6.73 -18.76
C SER A 181 21.44 -7.76 -19.54
N GLU A 182 21.99 -8.95 -19.78
CA GLU A 182 21.28 -10.05 -20.42
C GLU A 182 20.15 -10.59 -19.52
N HIS A 183 20.43 -10.80 -18.23
CA HIS A 183 19.39 -11.22 -17.28
C HIS A 183 18.28 -10.17 -17.13
N ILE A 184 18.63 -8.88 -17.14
CA ILE A 184 17.66 -7.78 -17.11
C ILE A 184 16.80 -7.76 -18.37
N SER A 185 17.38 -8.00 -19.55
CA SER A 185 16.62 -8.12 -20.79
C SER A 185 15.60 -9.25 -20.70
N TRP A 186 15.99 -10.41 -20.15
CA TRP A 186 15.07 -11.54 -19.99
C TRP A 186 13.95 -11.23 -19.00
N LEU A 187 14.21 -10.45 -17.94
CA LEU A 187 13.16 -10.01 -17.02
C LEU A 187 12.09 -9.17 -17.74
N GLY A 188 12.50 -8.34 -18.70
CA GLY A 188 11.57 -7.61 -19.58
C GLY A 188 10.73 -8.56 -20.44
N GLU A 189 11.34 -9.59 -21.01
CA GLU A 189 10.63 -10.62 -21.80
C GLU A 189 9.64 -11.42 -20.92
N VAL A 190 10.03 -11.79 -19.69
CA VAL A 190 9.15 -12.47 -18.72
C VAL A 190 7.90 -11.65 -18.44
N ARG A 191 8.02 -10.32 -18.33
CA ARG A 191 6.88 -9.41 -18.11
C ARG A 191 5.92 -9.35 -19.29
N ASN A 192 6.38 -9.69 -20.50
CA ASN A 192 5.54 -9.78 -21.70
C ASN A 192 4.82 -11.14 -21.81
N GLY A 193 5.04 -12.06 -20.87
CA GLY A 193 4.39 -13.36 -20.82
C GLY A 193 5.29 -14.52 -21.25
N TYR A 194 4.69 -15.69 -21.39
CA TYR A 194 5.40 -16.92 -21.70
C TYR A 194 5.78 -17.01 -23.19
N SER A 195 7.02 -17.42 -23.47
CA SER A 195 7.42 -17.96 -24.77
C SER A 195 8.27 -19.22 -24.58
N LYS A 196 8.16 -20.16 -25.53
CA LYS A 196 8.93 -21.41 -25.49
C LYS A 196 10.43 -21.12 -25.66
N GLU A 197 10.75 -20.13 -26.47
CA GLU A 197 12.10 -19.65 -26.77
C GLU A 197 12.76 -19.10 -25.50
N LEU A 198 12.07 -18.21 -24.77
CA LEU A 198 12.57 -17.68 -23.50
C LEU A 198 12.71 -18.78 -22.44
N ALA A 199 11.73 -19.68 -22.35
CA ALA A 199 11.81 -20.80 -21.41
C ALA A 199 13.01 -21.71 -21.67
N ASN A 200 13.30 -22.02 -22.94
CA ASN A 200 14.49 -22.79 -23.31
C ASN A 200 15.77 -22.00 -23.00
N LYS A 201 15.81 -20.70 -23.33
CA LYS A 201 16.95 -19.83 -23.03
C LYS A 201 17.26 -19.77 -21.54
N LEU A 202 16.25 -19.60 -20.68
CA LEU A 202 16.40 -19.60 -19.23
C LEU A 202 16.85 -20.97 -18.69
N LYS A 203 16.38 -22.07 -19.29
CA LYS A 203 16.76 -23.43 -18.90
C LYS A 203 18.22 -23.75 -19.27
N GLU A 204 18.69 -23.22 -20.40
CA GLU A 204 20.05 -23.42 -20.90
C GLU A 204 21.07 -22.44 -20.31
N ALA A 205 20.61 -21.35 -19.69
CA ALA A 205 21.45 -20.36 -19.06
C ALA A 205 22.26 -20.92 -17.87
N ASP A 206 23.56 -20.65 -17.84
CA ASP A 206 24.43 -20.99 -16.72
C ASP A 206 24.37 -19.91 -15.64
N PHE A 207 23.47 -20.08 -14.68
CA PHE A 207 23.41 -19.25 -13.48
C PHE A 207 24.42 -19.73 -12.46
N ASN A 208 25.56 -19.06 -12.31
CA ASN A 208 26.52 -19.33 -11.23
C ASN A 208 25.98 -18.86 -9.87
N PRO A 209 25.47 -19.75 -8.99
CA PRO A 209 24.79 -19.33 -7.76
C PRO A 209 25.77 -18.75 -6.74
N THR A 210 27.03 -19.19 -6.75
CA THR A 210 28.08 -18.67 -5.87
C THR A 210 28.40 -17.22 -6.20
N ALA A 211 28.57 -16.89 -7.49
CA ALA A 211 28.79 -15.51 -7.92
C ALA A 211 27.57 -14.62 -7.65
N LEU A 212 26.36 -15.12 -7.93
CA LEU A 212 25.12 -14.38 -7.66
C LEU A 212 24.92 -14.13 -6.16
N GLY A 213 25.22 -15.10 -5.31
CA GLY A 213 25.11 -15.00 -3.85
C GLY A 213 26.11 -14.05 -3.20
N GLN A 214 27.19 -13.68 -3.90
CA GLN A 214 28.17 -12.68 -3.42
C GLN A 214 27.68 -11.24 -3.59
N ARG A 215 26.57 -11.00 -4.31
CA ARG A 215 26.05 -9.66 -4.57
C ARG A 215 25.50 -9.01 -3.29
N GLY A 216 26.07 -7.88 -2.91
CA GLY A 216 25.48 -6.99 -1.90
C GLY A 216 24.45 -6.04 -2.51
N TYR A 217 23.24 -5.98 -1.94
CA TYR A 217 22.15 -5.14 -2.45
C TYR A 217 22.09 -3.75 -1.80
N GLN A 218 22.96 -3.44 -0.83
CA GLN A 218 23.03 -2.11 -0.21
C GLN A 218 21.70 -1.57 0.37
N TYR A 219 20.77 -2.46 0.77
CA TYR A 219 19.47 -2.05 1.31
C TYR A 219 19.58 -1.20 2.58
N GLU A 220 20.53 -1.50 3.48
CA GLU A 220 20.78 -0.68 4.68
C GLU A 220 21.15 0.76 4.33
N LYS A 221 21.97 0.95 3.29
CA LYS A 221 22.34 2.30 2.83
C LYS A 221 21.12 3.04 2.26
N LEU A 222 20.31 2.35 1.45
CA LEU A 222 19.10 2.92 0.86
C LEU A 222 18.07 3.29 1.94
N ASP A 223 17.91 2.41 2.93
CA ASP A 223 17.01 2.61 4.05
C ASP A 223 17.44 3.79 4.93
N GLN A 224 18.73 3.90 5.23
CA GLN A 224 19.27 5.04 5.96
C GLN A 224 19.03 6.36 5.21
N MET A 225 19.17 6.37 3.89
CA MET A 225 18.86 7.56 3.09
C MET A 225 17.36 7.93 3.17
N ALA A 226 16.46 6.95 3.19
CA ALA A 226 15.05 7.21 3.43
C ALA A 226 14.82 7.86 4.81
N ILE A 227 15.49 7.36 5.86
CA ILE A 227 15.46 7.98 7.19
C ILE A 227 15.99 9.42 7.17
N GLU A 228 17.11 9.69 6.49
CA GLU A 228 17.66 11.05 6.37
C GLU A 228 16.66 12.03 5.74
N HIS A 229 15.97 11.61 4.68
CA HIS A 229 14.89 12.38 4.04
C HIS A 229 13.69 12.57 4.99
N ILE A 230 13.28 11.52 5.71
CA ILE A 230 12.20 11.59 6.71
C ILE A 230 12.55 12.59 7.82
N LEU A 231 13.77 12.56 8.35
CA LEU A 231 14.25 13.46 9.40
C LEU A 231 14.60 14.86 8.89
N GLY A 232 14.71 15.05 7.57
CA GLY A 232 14.93 16.36 6.94
C GLY A 232 16.36 16.87 6.99
N ILE A 233 17.33 15.95 7.08
CA ILE A 233 18.77 16.27 7.02
C ILE A 233 19.33 16.12 5.60
N ARG A 234 18.46 15.85 4.62
CA ARG A 234 18.74 15.67 3.20
C ARG A 234 17.60 16.24 2.36
#